data_AF-A0A8I1K6P6-F1
#
_entry.id   AF-A0A8I1K6P6-F1
#
_cell.length_a   1.000
_cell.length_b   1.000
_cell.length_c   1.000
_cell.angle_alpha   90.00
_cell.angle_beta   90.00
_cell.angle_gamma   90.00
#
_symmetry.space_group_name_H-M   'P 1'
#
loop_
_entity.id
_entity.type
_entity.pdbx_description
1 polymer ?
#
loop_
_entity_poly.entity_id
_entity_poly.type
_entity_poly.pdbx_seq_one_letter_code
_entity_poly.pdbx_strand_id
1 'polypeptide(L)'
;MYCDHTSGMFASYSCACGSRGETPQATQHREHQRSKFMAEMDSDIEALLATLPTKIQHSFQTQSVSATASDVQVTFNNGHSAVITVTGVYSTPKEFQVSGAGRVVAVKGGSELKAALSSIANASRCQALN
;
A
#
# COMPACT_ATOMS: atom_id res chain seq x y z
N MET A 1 -8.77 -33.90 51.18
CA MET A 1 -8.50 -32.48 50.86
C MET A 1 -9.11 -32.22 49.50
N TYR A 2 -10.21 -31.47 49.48
CA TYR A 2 -10.98 -31.14 48.28
C TYR A 2 -10.70 -29.67 47.98
N CYS A 3 -10.22 -29.34 46.79
CA CYS A 3 -10.27 -27.98 46.27
C CYS A 3 -11.10 -28.01 45.00
N ASP A 4 -12.40 -27.76 45.20
CA ASP A 4 -13.32 -27.31 44.18
C ASP A 4 -12.83 -25.95 43.66
N HIS A 5 -12.67 -25.81 42.35
CA HIS A 5 -12.56 -24.49 41.72
C HIS A 5 -13.40 -24.52 40.46
N THR A 6 -14.72 -24.65 40.65
CA THR A 6 -15.67 -24.16 39.67
C THR A 6 -15.98 -22.68 39.90
N SER A 7 -15.81 -21.91 38.83
CA SER A 7 -16.43 -20.62 38.55
C SER A 7 -15.96 -19.39 39.34
N GLY A 8 -15.14 -18.58 38.67
CA GLY A 8 -14.98 -17.17 39.01
C GLY A 8 -13.68 -16.58 38.49
N MET A 9 -13.76 -15.92 37.33
CA MET A 9 -12.96 -14.73 36.94
C MET A 9 -11.50 -14.62 37.43
N PHE A 10 -10.58 -14.61 36.45
CA PHE A 10 -9.20 -14.11 36.57
C PHE A 10 -8.27 -14.88 37.53
N ALA A 11 -7.96 -16.13 37.21
CA ALA A 11 -6.75 -16.77 37.75
C ALA A 11 -5.53 -16.32 36.95
N SER A 12 -4.87 -15.25 37.40
CA SER A 12 -3.52 -14.89 37.01
C SER A 12 -2.57 -16.02 37.38
N TYR A 13 -2.26 -16.90 36.41
CA TYR A 13 -1.22 -17.92 36.55
C TYR A 13 0.16 -17.24 36.66
N SER A 14 0.51 -16.87 37.88
CA SER A 14 1.86 -16.50 38.27
C SER A 14 2.64 -17.77 38.62
N CYS A 15 2.95 -18.59 37.62
CA CYS A 15 4.01 -19.58 37.76
C CYS A 15 5.29 -18.97 37.19
N ALA A 16 6.02 -18.26 38.05
CA ALA A 16 7.39 -17.85 37.78
C ALA A 16 8.29 -19.09 37.83
N CYS A 17 8.62 -19.63 36.65
CA CYS A 17 9.80 -20.47 36.48
C CYS A 17 10.56 -19.94 35.26
N GLY A 18 11.81 -19.55 35.49
CA GLY A 18 12.58 -18.65 34.65
C GLY A 18 12.66 -19.03 33.17
N SER A 19 12.40 -18.06 32.31
CA SER A 19 12.99 -17.89 30.98
C SER A 19 12.69 -16.46 30.54
N ARG A 20 13.74 -15.64 30.37
CA ARG A 20 13.68 -14.29 29.75
C ARG A 20 13.43 -14.40 28.23
N GLY A 21 12.48 -15.23 27.81
CA GLY A 21 12.17 -15.49 26.41
C GLY A 21 10.68 -15.48 26.16
N GLU A 22 10.27 -14.84 25.08
CA GLU A 22 8.93 -14.97 24.49
C GLU A 22 8.62 -16.48 24.35
N THR A 23 7.47 -16.95 24.83
CA THR A 23 7.14 -18.38 24.72
C THR A 23 7.02 -18.75 23.24
N PRO A 24 7.40 -19.96 22.82
CA PRO A 24 7.33 -20.36 21.40
C PRO A 24 5.91 -20.24 20.83
N GLN A 25 4.88 -20.36 21.67
CA GLN A 25 3.47 -20.12 21.31
C GLN A 25 3.16 -18.63 21.06
N ALA A 26 3.73 -17.72 21.85
CA ALA A 26 3.59 -16.28 21.64
C ALA A 26 4.33 -15.81 20.36
N THR A 27 5.52 -16.36 20.09
CA THR A 27 6.27 -16.10 18.86
C THR A 27 5.50 -16.60 17.63
N GLN A 28 5.02 -17.85 17.65
CA GLN A 28 4.22 -18.40 16.54
C GLN A 28 2.93 -17.62 16.31
N HIS A 29 2.24 -17.19 17.36
CA HIS A 29 1.05 -16.37 17.22
C HIS A 29 1.39 -15.00 16.62
N ARG A 30 2.46 -14.34 17.08
CA ARG A 30 2.92 -13.05 16.54
C ARG A 30 3.32 -13.16 15.07
N GLU A 31 4.05 -14.21 14.70
CA GLU A 31 4.42 -14.48 13.31
C GLU A 31 3.19 -14.75 12.45
N HIS A 32 2.25 -15.57 12.93
CA HIS A 32 0.99 -15.84 12.23
C HIS A 32 0.15 -14.57 12.02
N GLN A 33 -0.01 -13.73 13.06
CA GLN A 33 -0.72 -12.45 12.93
C GLN A 33 -0.01 -11.51 11.95
N ARG A 34 1.32 -11.48 11.97
CA ARG A 34 2.10 -10.66 11.03
C ARG A 34 1.95 -11.16 9.59
N SER A 35 2.00 -12.47 9.35
CA SER A 35 1.78 -13.06 8.03
C SER A 35 0.36 -12.78 7.53
N LYS A 36 -0.64 -12.93 8.39
CA LYS A 36 -2.02 -12.60 8.05
C LYS A 36 -2.18 -11.13 7.70
N PHE A 37 -1.61 -10.24 8.51
CA PHE A 37 -1.59 -8.81 8.24
C PHE A 37 -0.92 -8.50 6.89
N MET A 38 0.27 -9.07 6.61
CA MET A 38 0.97 -8.85 5.33
C MET A 38 0.17 -9.37 4.13
N ALA A 39 -0.54 -10.49 4.26
CA ALA A 39 -1.42 -11.00 3.20
C ALA A 39 -2.63 -10.08 2.95
N GLU A 40 -3.22 -9.52 4.02
CA GLU A 40 -4.26 -8.49 3.90
C GLU A 40 -3.69 -7.22 3.24
N MET A 41 -2.47 -6.81 3.60
CA MET A 41 -1.78 -5.67 2.96
C MET A 41 -1.63 -5.86 1.46
N ASP A 42 -1.17 -7.03 1.04
CA ASP A 42 -0.96 -7.36 -0.36
C ASP A 42 -2.28 -7.31 -1.14
N SER A 43 -3.33 -7.91 -0.59
CA SER A 43 -4.67 -7.91 -1.19
C SER A 43 -5.27 -6.49 -1.32
N ASP A 44 -5.07 -5.62 -0.33
CA ASP A 44 -5.47 -4.22 -0.38
C ASP A 44 -4.70 -3.43 -1.46
N ILE A 45 -3.40 -3.71 -1.63
CA ILE A 45 -2.56 -3.11 -2.68
C ILE A 45 -3.05 -3.58 -4.05
N GLU A 46 -3.29 -4.88 -4.23
CA GLU A 46 -3.81 -5.44 -5.48
C GLU A 46 -5.16 -4.83 -5.86
N ALA A 47 -6.10 -4.72 -4.91
CA ALA A 47 -7.40 -4.11 -5.15
C ALA A 47 -7.28 -2.62 -5.55
N LEU A 48 -6.35 -1.89 -4.93
CA LEU A 48 -6.07 -0.50 -5.28
C LEU A 48 -5.45 -0.39 -6.69
N LEU A 49 -4.45 -1.21 -7.00
CA LEU A 49 -3.79 -1.26 -8.30
C LEU A 49 -4.73 -1.70 -9.42
N ALA A 50 -5.71 -2.57 -9.13
CA ALA A 50 -6.72 -2.99 -10.11
C ALA A 50 -7.69 -1.86 -10.47
N THR A 51 -8.00 -0.95 -9.52
CA THR A 51 -8.98 0.13 -9.75
C THR A 51 -8.37 1.42 -10.30
N LEU A 52 -7.07 1.64 -10.08
CA LEU A 52 -6.36 2.83 -10.55
C LEU A 52 -6.37 2.99 -12.08
N PRO A 53 -6.10 1.96 -12.90
CA PRO A 53 -6.10 2.06 -14.37
C PRO A 53 -7.40 2.63 -14.93
N THR A 54 -8.54 2.08 -14.51
CA THR A 54 -9.87 2.51 -14.97
C THR A 54 -10.13 3.96 -14.56
N LYS A 55 -9.76 4.37 -13.34
CA LYS A 55 -9.92 5.76 -12.90
C LYS A 55 -9.05 6.73 -13.69
N ILE A 56 -7.83 6.32 -14.05
CA ILE A 56 -6.90 7.12 -14.84
C ILE A 56 -7.42 7.26 -16.27
N GLN A 57 -7.82 6.16 -16.92
CA GLN A 57 -8.43 6.17 -18.26
C GLN A 57 -9.69 7.04 -18.33
N HIS A 58 -10.48 7.07 -17.26
CA HIS A 58 -11.69 7.89 -17.20
C HIS A 58 -11.40 9.37 -16.90
N SER A 59 -10.23 9.68 -16.33
CA SER A 59 -9.86 11.06 -15.93
C SER A 59 -8.95 11.75 -16.96
N PHE A 60 -8.20 10.98 -17.76
CA PHE A 60 -7.17 11.48 -18.66
C PHE A 60 -7.24 10.80 -20.02
N GLN A 61 -6.86 11.53 -21.07
CA GLN A 61 -6.68 10.95 -22.39
C GLN A 61 -5.38 10.13 -22.43
N THR A 62 -5.52 8.83 -22.26
CA THR A 62 -4.41 7.87 -22.23
C THR A 62 -4.37 7.02 -23.48
N GLN A 63 -3.16 6.80 -24.00
CA GLN A 63 -2.92 5.87 -25.09
C GLN A 63 -2.86 4.43 -24.57
N SER A 64 -2.25 4.24 -23.39
CA SER A 64 -2.13 2.94 -22.75
C SER A 64 -2.03 3.10 -21.25
N VAL A 65 -2.66 2.18 -20.51
CA VAL A 65 -2.52 2.09 -19.05
C VAL A 65 -2.37 0.62 -18.70
N SER A 66 -1.38 0.30 -17.86
CA SER A 66 -1.08 -1.07 -17.46
C SER A 66 -0.73 -1.09 -15.98
N ALA A 67 -1.37 -1.97 -15.23
CA ALA A 67 -1.00 -2.25 -13.84
C ALA A 67 -0.08 -3.48 -13.79
N THR A 68 0.97 -3.38 -12.97
CA THR A 68 1.81 -4.49 -12.54
C THR A 68 1.47 -4.83 -11.08
N ALA A 69 2.17 -5.81 -10.50
CA ALA A 69 1.99 -6.18 -9.10
C ALA A 69 2.33 -5.05 -8.09
N SER A 70 3.09 -4.04 -8.51
CA SER A 70 3.56 -2.97 -7.61
C SER A 70 3.30 -1.55 -8.13
N ASP A 71 3.03 -1.41 -9.43
CA ASP A 71 3.02 -0.10 -10.10
C ASP A 71 1.90 0.01 -11.13
N VAL A 72 1.49 1.24 -11.44
CA VAL A 72 0.65 1.54 -12.60
C VAL A 72 1.42 2.41 -13.58
N GLN A 73 1.64 1.89 -14.77
CA GLN A 73 2.25 2.60 -15.89
C GLN A 73 1.17 3.22 -16.77
N VAL A 74 1.35 4.50 -17.09
CA VAL A 74 0.42 5.30 -17.87
C VAL A 74 1.20 5.95 -19.00
N THR A 75 0.72 5.81 -20.23
CA THR A 75 1.17 6.59 -21.39
C THR A 75 0.01 7.45 -21.85
N PHE A 76 0.19 8.76 -21.79
CA PHE A 76 -0.78 9.76 -22.19
C PHE A 76 -0.75 9.96 -23.72
N ASN A 77 -1.86 10.41 -24.30
CA ASN A 77 -1.95 10.66 -25.75
C ASN A 77 -0.98 11.74 -26.26
N ASN A 78 -0.48 12.59 -25.36
CA ASN A 78 0.54 13.59 -25.67
C ASN A 78 1.96 13.00 -25.80
N GLY A 79 2.13 11.69 -25.61
CA GLY A 79 3.41 10.97 -25.68
C GLY A 79 4.21 10.98 -24.38
N HIS A 80 3.70 11.59 -23.30
CA HIS A 80 4.33 11.52 -21.98
C HIS A 80 3.91 10.25 -21.24
N SER A 81 4.80 9.77 -20.36
CA SER A 81 4.52 8.60 -19.53
C SER A 81 4.72 8.91 -18.04
N ALA A 82 3.95 8.20 -17.21
CA ALA A 82 4.05 8.23 -15.77
C ALA A 82 4.00 6.80 -15.20
N VAL A 83 4.71 6.57 -14.10
CA VAL A 83 4.68 5.35 -13.31
C VAL A 83 4.22 5.73 -11.90
N ILE A 84 3.23 5.03 -11.39
CA ILE A 84 2.61 5.28 -10.09
C ILE A 84 2.89 4.07 -9.21
N THR A 85 3.69 4.26 -8.18
CA THR A 85 4.03 3.22 -7.20
C THR A 85 3.25 3.47 -5.91
N VAL A 86 2.63 2.44 -5.34
CA VAL A 86 1.96 2.56 -4.03
C VAL A 86 3.02 2.41 -2.94
N THR A 87 3.27 3.46 -2.17
CA THR A 87 4.29 3.46 -1.11
C THR A 87 3.72 3.34 0.30
N GLY A 88 2.44 3.67 0.50
CA GLY A 88 1.78 3.55 1.79
C GLY A 88 0.26 3.33 1.66
N VAL A 89 -0.18 2.07 1.64
CA VAL A 89 -1.60 1.71 1.48
C VAL A 89 -2.44 1.94 2.76
N TYR A 90 -1.82 1.82 3.95
CA TYR A 90 -2.46 2.09 5.25
C TYR A 90 -2.18 3.49 5.80
N SER A 91 -1.43 4.31 5.08
CA SER A 91 -1.30 5.73 5.39
C SER A 91 -2.65 6.41 5.16
N THR A 92 -3.02 7.34 6.04
CA THR A 92 -4.23 8.17 5.91
C THR A 92 -3.83 9.63 5.76
N PRO A 93 -3.87 10.21 4.53
CA PRO A 93 -4.28 9.60 3.26
C PRO A 93 -3.21 8.67 2.62
N LYS A 94 -3.64 7.77 1.72
CA LYS A 94 -2.78 6.78 1.05
C LYS A 94 -1.62 7.45 0.33
N GLU A 95 -0.42 6.89 0.41
CA GLU A 95 0.78 7.49 -0.17
C GLU A 95 1.16 6.80 -1.48
N PHE A 96 1.48 7.63 -2.48
CA PHE A 96 1.89 7.20 -3.81
C PHE A 96 3.17 7.93 -4.20
N GLN A 97 3.96 7.30 -5.06
CA GLN A 97 5.08 7.92 -5.73
C GLN A 97 4.77 7.96 -7.24
N VAL A 98 4.84 9.15 -7.82
CA VAL A 98 4.60 9.37 -9.24
C VAL A 98 5.92 9.74 -9.91
N SER A 99 6.37 8.90 -10.82
CA SER A 99 7.58 9.10 -11.62
C SER A 99 7.19 9.42 -13.05
N GLY A 100 7.57 10.58 -13.58
CA GLY A 100 7.25 10.97 -14.96
C GLY A 100 7.91 12.30 -15.35
N ALA A 101 8.11 12.52 -16.65
CA ALA A 101 8.76 13.72 -17.17
C ALA A 101 10.12 14.06 -16.49
N GLY A 102 10.92 13.03 -16.19
CA GLY A 102 12.25 13.16 -15.57
C GLY A 102 12.26 13.51 -14.07
N ARG A 103 11.10 13.51 -13.40
CA ARG A 103 10.98 13.80 -11.97
C ARG A 103 10.21 12.70 -11.23
N VAL A 104 10.47 12.59 -9.94
CA VAL A 104 9.76 11.70 -9.02
C VAL A 104 9.14 12.54 -7.91
N VAL A 105 7.84 12.39 -7.70
CA VAL A 105 7.06 13.16 -6.73
C VAL A 105 6.31 12.21 -5.81
N ALA A 106 6.50 12.36 -4.50
CA ALA A 106 5.66 11.69 -3.52
C ALA A 106 4.38 12.50 -3.32
N VAL A 107 3.22 11.85 -3.36
CA VAL A 107 1.90 12.46 -3.24
C VAL A 107 1.06 11.71 -2.21
N LYS A 108 0.17 12.41 -1.52
CA LYS A 108 -0.70 11.81 -0.51
C LYS A 108 -2.17 11.96 -0.92
N GLY A 109 -2.82 10.83 -1.13
CA GLY A 109 -4.22 10.73 -1.50
C GLY A 109 -4.50 10.94 -2.98
N GLY A 110 -5.77 10.73 -3.35
CA GLY A 110 -6.21 10.76 -4.75
C GLY A 110 -6.18 12.15 -5.40
N SER A 111 -6.39 13.21 -4.62
CA SER A 111 -6.41 14.59 -5.14
C SER A 111 -5.01 15.04 -5.60
N GLU A 112 -3.98 14.80 -4.78
CA GLU A 112 -2.60 15.11 -5.13
C GLU A 112 -2.10 14.22 -6.27
N LEU A 113 -2.46 12.93 -6.28
CA LEU A 113 -2.18 12.02 -7.39
C LEU A 113 -2.77 12.54 -8.70
N LYS A 114 -4.03 12.96 -8.69
CA LYS A 114 -4.68 13.55 -9.87
C LYS A 114 -3.96 14.82 -10.32
N ALA A 115 -3.57 15.69 -9.40
CA ALA A 115 -2.84 16.93 -9.74
C ALA A 115 -1.47 16.63 -10.38
N ALA A 116 -0.71 15.68 -9.81
CA ALA A 116 0.58 15.26 -10.35
C ALA A 116 0.45 14.66 -11.75
N LEU A 117 -0.51 13.76 -11.97
CA LEU A 117 -0.79 13.18 -13.29
C LEU A 117 -1.28 14.25 -14.28
N SER A 118 -2.10 15.20 -13.83
CA SER A 118 -2.55 16.33 -14.67
C SER A 118 -1.37 17.19 -15.11
N SER A 119 -0.39 17.41 -14.24
CA SER A 119 0.82 18.17 -14.59
C SER A 119 1.65 17.46 -15.65
N ILE A 120 1.68 16.12 -15.68
CA ILE A 120 2.41 15.33 -16.67
C ILE A 120 1.61 15.24 -17.99
N ALA A 121 0.30 15.02 -17.90
CA ALA A 121 -0.60 14.95 -19.06
C ALA A 121 -0.77 16.30 -19.78
N ASN A 122 -0.62 17.42 -19.06
CA ASN A 122 -0.66 18.77 -19.64
C ASN A 122 0.73 19.38 -19.81
N ALA A 123 1.81 18.65 -19.50
CA ALA A 123 3.14 19.11 -19.84
C ALA A 123 3.19 19.29 -21.36
N SER A 124 3.36 20.53 -21.81
CA SER A 124 3.64 20.80 -23.21
C SER A 124 4.91 20.04 -23.54
N ARG A 125 4.91 19.34 -24.69
CA ARG A 125 6.10 18.72 -25.25
C ARG A 125 7.16 19.82 -25.35
N CYS A 126 8.03 19.94 -24.34
CA CYS A 126 9.25 20.71 -24.47
C CYS A 126 10.05 19.90 -25.49
N GLN A 127 9.81 20.20 -26.76
CA GLN A 127 10.69 19.85 -27.84
C GLN A 127 12.06 20.31 -27.37
N ALA A 128 12.93 19.36 -27.05
CA ALA A 128 14.35 19.62 -27.05
C ALA A 128 14.68 20.11 -28.46
N LEU A 129 14.69 21.43 -28.64
CA LEU A 129 15.37 22.09 -29.74
C LEU A 129 16.85 21.84 -29.51
N ASN A 130 17.38 20.77 -30.10
CA ASN A 130 18.79 20.67 -30.48
C ASN A 130 18.91 19.73 -31.68
#